data_AF-A0A0V0UXX9-F1
#
_entry.id   AF-A0A0V0UXX9-F1
#
_cell.length_a   1.000
_cell.length_b   1.000
_cell.length_c   1.000
_cell.angle_alpha   90.00
_cell.angle_beta   90.00
_cell.angle_gamma   90.00
#
_symmetry.space_group_name_H-M   'P 1'
#
loop_
_entity.id
_entity.type
_entity.pdbx_description
1 polymer ?
#
loop_
_entity_poly.entity_id
_entity_poly.type
_entity_poly.pdbx_seq_one_letter_code
_entity_poly.pdbx_strand_id
1 'polypeptide(L)'
;MICGKMAYTSWKHDQDKVIAFERANLLFVFNFHVNKSYTDYKIGVNKSGKYKMILDSDAEEFGGHQRLDSSCEWFTFPHEYANRANHLCVYAPSRCCFVLALDSDLS
;
A
#
# COMPACT_ATOMS: atom_id res chain seq x y z
N MET A 1 -18.43 -20.12 -10.59
CA MET A 1 -17.08 -19.85 -11.14
C MET A 1 -16.66 -18.48 -10.65
N ILE A 2 -15.94 -18.39 -9.54
CA ILE A 2 -15.45 -17.13 -8.96
C ILE A 2 -14.13 -16.77 -9.65
N CYS A 3 -14.22 -16.14 -10.82
CA CYS A 3 -13.07 -15.50 -11.46
C CYS A 3 -12.85 -14.15 -10.78
N GLY A 4 -12.22 -14.17 -9.59
CA GLY A 4 -11.82 -12.94 -8.91
C GLY A 4 -10.76 -12.24 -9.74
N LYS A 5 -11.04 -10.98 -10.12
CA LYS A 5 -10.14 -10.08 -10.87
C LYS A 5 -8.69 -10.25 -10.37
N MET A 6 -7.77 -10.56 -11.29
CA MET A 6 -6.35 -10.85 -11.01
C MET A 6 -5.75 -9.83 -10.04
N ALA A 7 -5.11 -10.32 -8.98
CA ALA A 7 -4.23 -9.49 -8.17
C ALA A 7 -2.99 -9.18 -9.01
N TYR A 8 -2.67 -7.89 -9.18
CA TYR A 8 -1.46 -7.48 -9.89
C TYR A 8 -0.40 -7.12 -8.85
N THR A 9 0.72 -7.85 -8.86
CA THR A 9 1.85 -7.49 -8.01
C THR A 9 2.63 -6.37 -8.68
N SER A 10 2.44 -5.15 -8.17
CA SER A 10 3.20 -3.99 -8.65
C SER A 10 4.68 -4.18 -8.36
N TRP A 11 5.06 -4.64 -7.16
CA TRP A 11 6.46 -4.66 -6.72
C TRP A 11 6.81 -5.90 -5.87
N LYS A 12 7.92 -6.56 -6.20
CA LYS A 12 8.59 -7.60 -5.39
C LYS A 12 10.07 -7.25 -5.30
N HIS A 13 10.45 -6.34 -4.40
CA HIS A 13 11.86 -6.04 -4.20
C HIS A 13 12.44 -7.04 -3.20
N ASP A 14 13.11 -8.07 -3.71
CA ASP A 14 13.53 -9.21 -2.91
C ASP A 14 14.54 -8.81 -1.82
N GLN A 15 15.33 -7.76 -2.03
CA GLN A 15 16.23 -7.24 -1.00
C GLN A 15 15.49 -6.43 0.07
N ASP A 16 14.41 -5.73 -0.29
CA ASP A 16 13.64 -4.93 0.67
C ASP A 16 12.56 -5.73 1.39
N LYS A 17 12.22 -6.91 0.87
CA LYS A 17 11.16 -7.77 1.42
C LYS A 17 9.80 -7.04 1.50
N VAL A 18 9.57 -6.09 0.58
CA VAL A 18 8.29 -5.39 0.43
C VAL A 18 7.51 -5.99 -0.72
N ILE A 19 6.23 -6.26 -0.47
CA ILE A 19 5.27 -6.76 -1.44
C ILE A 19 4.12 -5.77 -1.52
N ALA A 20 3.86 -5.23 -2.72
CA ALA A 20 2.72 -4.37 -2.98
C ALA A 20 1.89 -4.89 -4.14
N PHE A 21 0.58 -4.98 -3.96
CA PHE A 21 -0.33 -5.45 -5.01
C PHE A 21 -1.71 -4.84 -4.91
N GLU A 22 -2.40 -4.77 -6.06
CA GLU A 22 -3.78 -4.29 -6.14
C GLU A 22 -4.76 -5.46 -6.30
N ARG A 23 -5.83 -5.49 -5.49
CA ARG A 23 -6.94 -6.47 -5.61
C ARG A 23 -8.25 -5.80 -5.22
N ALA A 24 -9.29 -5.99 -6.04
CA ALA A 24 -10.62 -5.42 -5.81
C ALA A 24 -10.62 -3.90 -5.53
N ASN A 25 -9.81 -3.13 -6.29
CA ASN A 25 -9.58 -1.68 -6.12
C ASN A 25 -8.91 -1.26 -4.80
N LEU A 26 -8.40 -2.21 -4.03
CA LEU A 26 -7.60 -1.95 -2.83
C LEU A 26 -6.12 -2.14 -3.14
N LEU A 27 -5.28 -1.30 -2.57
CA LEU A 27 -3.83 -1.44 -2.57
C LEU A 27 -3.38 -2.07 -1.25
N PHE A 28 -2.76 -3.24 -1.34
CA PHE A 28 -2.18 -3.93 -0.21
C PHE A 28 -0.67 -3.70 -0.19
N VAL A 29 -0.12 -3.35 0.98
CA VAL A 29 1.31 -3.13 1.18
C VAL A 29 1.78 -3.95 2.38
N PHE A 30 2.75 -4.83 2.15
CA PHE A 30 3.38 -5.66 3.17
C PHE A 30 4.87 -5.36 3.22
N ASN A 31 5.40 -5.04 4.38
CA ASN A 31 6.85 -5.00 4.61
C ASN A 31 7.26 -6.16 5.52
N PHE A 32 7.82 -7.21 4.94
CA PHE A 32 8.32 -8.38 5.65
C PHE A 32 9.77 -8.21 6.15
N HIS A 33 10.38 -7.04 5.96
CA HIS A 33 11.73 -6.82 6.47
C HIS A 33 11.71 -6.83 8.00
N VAL A 34 12.62 -7.60 8.61
CA VAL A 34 12.69 -7.77 10.07
C VAL A 34 12.98 -6.46 10.82
N ASN A 35 13.91 -5.65 10.30
CA ASN A 35 14.40 -4.46 10.99
C ASN A 35 14.26 -3.14 10.21
N LYS A 36 14.13 -3.17 8.87
CA LYS A 36 14.12 -1.94 8.06
C LYS A 36 12.71 -1.42 7.83
N SER A 37 12.54 -0.14 8.13
CA SER A 37 11.39 0.65 7.71
C SER A 37 11.81 1.52 6.52
N TYR A 38 10.87 1.81 5.64
CA TYR A 38 11.13 2.61 4.43
C TYR A 38 10.25 3.85 4.44
N THR A 39 10.86 5.03 4.31
CA THR A 39 10.16 6.30 4.08
C THR A 39 10.13 6.61 2.58
N ASP A 40 9.10 7.33 2.14
CA ASP A 40 8.92 7.72 0.73
C ASP A 40 9.02 6.57 -0.27
N TYR A 41 8.56 5.38 0.14
CA TYR A 41 8.66 4.18 -0.67
C TYR A 41 7.65 4.24 -1.81
N LYS A 42 8.15 4.19 -3.05
CA LYS A 42 7.31 4.31 -4.25
C LYS A 42 6.54 3.02 -4.51
N ILE A 43 5.24 3.15 -4.71
CA ILE A 43 4.34 2.05 -5.06
C ILE A 43 3.54 2.45 -6.30
N GLY A 44 3.61 1.61 -7.34
CA GLY A 44 2.85 1.79 -8.57
C GLY A 44 1.38 1.44 -8.35
N VAL A 45 0.49 2.33 -8.80
CA VAL A 45 -0.98 2.20 -8.73
C VAL A 45 -1.62 2.55 -10.06
N ASN A 46 -2.69 1.85 -10.43
CA ASN A 46 -3.31 2.08 -11.73
C ASN A 46 -4.20 3.33 -11.74
N LYS A 47 -5.05 3.49 -10.72
CA LYS A 47 -6.00 4.59 -10.61
C LYS A 47 -5.34 5.79 -9.91
N SER A 48 -5.43 6.96 -10.53
CA SER A 48 -5.07 8.24 -9.93
C SER A 48 -6.12 8.68 -8.90
N GLY A 49 -5.69 9.36 -7.85
CA GLY A 49 -6.59 10.00 -6.90
C GLY A 49 -5.99 10.13 -5.52
N LYS A 50 -6.89 10.22 -4.54
CA LYS A 50 -6.55 10.26 -3.12
C LYS A 50 -6.87 8.90 -2.50
N TYR A 51 -5.91 8.32 -1.83
CA TYR A 51 -6.03 7.06 -1.11
C TYR A 51 -6.09 7.32 0.39
N LYS A 52 -6.90 6.53 1.09
CA LYS A 52 -7.05 6.53 2.55
C LYS A 52 -6.77 5.14 3.09
N MET A 53 -6.26 5.09 4.32
CA MET A 53 -6.01 3.84 5.03
C MET A 53 -7.33 3.25 5.52
N ILE A 54 -7.54 1.97 5.22
CA ILE A 54 -8.73 1.23 5.66
C ILE A 54 -8.39 0.06 6.58
N LEU A 55 -7.12 -0.32 6.64
CA LEU A 55 -6.61 -1.35 7.55
C LEU A 55 -5.15 -1.03 7.87
N ASP A 56 -4.81 -1.12 9.15
CA ASP A 56 -3.44 -0.97 9.65
C ASP A 56 -3.15 -2.10 10.64
N SER A 57 -2.17 -2.96 10.34
CA SER A 57 -1.76 -4.01 11.27
C SER A 57 -0.88 -3.49 12.42
N ASP A 58 -0.34 -2.27 12.31
CA ASP A 58 0.48 -1.65 13.36
C ASP A 58 -0.37 -0.85 14.36
N ALA A 59 -1.70 -0.82 14.22
CA ALA A 59 -2.58 -0.15 15.16
C ALA A 59 -2.52 -0.80 16.56
N GLU A 60 -2.70 0.01 17.60
CA GLU A 60 -2.65 -0.43 19.00
C GLU A 60 -3.67 -1.55 19.31
N GLU A 61 -4.84 -1.51 18.67
CA GLU A 61 -5.88 -2.54 18.81
C GLU A 61 -5.43 -3.95 18.37
N PHE A 62 -4.45 -4.03 17.47
CA PHE A 62 -3.85 -5.29 17.02
C PHE A 62 -2.53 -5.59 17.73
N GLY A 63 -2.17 -4.81 18.77
CA GLY A 63 -0.91 -4.94 19.50
C GLY A 63 0.31 -4.39 18.75
N GLY A 64 0.09 -3.51 17.77
CA GLY A 64 1.16 -2.84 17.04
C GLY A 64 1.72 -1.62 17.76
N HIS A 65 2.62 -0.89 17.09
CA HIS A 65 3.34 0.25 17.66
C HIS A 65 2.74 1.63 17.33
N GLN A 66 1.61 1.67 16.63
CA GLN A 66 0.90 2.87 16.18
C GLN A 66 1.81 3.86 15.43
N ARG A 67 2.69 3.34 14.56
CA ARG A 67 3.64 4.17 13.79
C ARG A 67 3.02 4.79 12.54
N LEU A 68 1.86 4.28 12.12
CA LEU A 68 1.11 4.80 10.98
C LEU A 68 -0.02 5.68 11.49
N ASP A 69 -0.17 6.85 10.88
CA ASP A 69 -1.29 7.75 11.14
C ASP A 69 -2.41 7.42 10.17
N SER A 70 -3.52 6.90 10.69
CA SER A 70 -4.70 6.54 9.89
C SER A 70 -5.39 7.74 9.26
N SER A 71 -5.11 8.97 9.72
CA SER A 71 -5.64 10.21 9.15
C SER A 71 -4.86 10.71 7.94
N CYS A 72 -3.69 10.13 7.65
CA CYS A 72 -2.88 10.49 6.49
C CYS A 72 -3.62 10.21 5.17
N GLU A 73 -3.37 11.09 4.20
CA GLU A 73 -3.92 10.98 2.85
C GLU A 73 -2.77 10.77 1.86
N TRP A 74 -2.90 9.79 0.97
CA TRP A 74 -1.90 9.46 -0.04
C TRP A 74 -2.36 9.94 -1.40
N PHE A 75 -1.60 10.88 -1.99
CA PHE A 75 -1.87 11.41 -3.32
C PHE A 75 -1.03 10.70 -4.37
N THR A 76 -1.65 10.42 -5.53
CA THR A 76 -0.94 9.84 -6.66
C THR A 76 -0.25 10.87 -7.54
N PHE A 77 0.92 10.53 -8.05
CA PHE A 77 1.65 11.27 -9.07
C PHE A 77 1.43 10.61 -10.45
N PRO A 78 1.15 11.40 -11.51
CA PRO A 78 0.90 10.89 -12.86
C PRO A 78 2.20 10.56 -13.59
N HIS A 79 2.92 9.56 -13.09
CA HIS A 79 4.14 9.07 -13.71
C HIS A 79 4.19 7.55 -13.62
N GLU A 80 4.58 6.93 -14.73
CA GLU A 80 4.63 5.49 -14.84
C GLU A 80 5.66 4.89 -13.88
N TYR A 81 5.24 3.85 -13.16
CA TYR A 81 6.11 3.12 -12.27
C TYR A 81 5.64 1.68 -12.15
N ALA A 82 6.56 0.72 -12.27
CA ALA A 82 6.24 -0.71 -12.12
C ALA A 82 5.09 -1.21 -13.01
N ASN A 83 5.07 -0.74 -14.27
CA ASN A 83 3.99 -0.92 -15.26
C ASN A 83 2.60 -0.48 -14.78
N ARG A 84 2.54 0.55 -13.92
CA ARG A 84 1.32 1.26 -13.56
C ARG A 84 1.39 2.70 -14.03
N ALA A 85 0.25 3.27 -14.39
CA ALA A 85 0.14 4.64 -14.92
C ALA A 85 0.48 5.73 -13.90
N ASN A 86 0.35 5.42 -12.60
CA ASN A 86 0.59 6.35 -11.51
C ASN A 86 1.45 5.68 -10.43
N HIS A 87 1.98 6.48 -9.52
CA HIS A 87 2.57 5.98 -8.27
C HIS A 87 2.21 6.88 -7.09
N LEU A 88 2.40 6.36 -5.89
CA LEU A 88 2.32 7.11 -4.65
C LEU A 88 3.50 6.72 -3.75
N CYS A 89 3.80 7.55 -2.75
CA CYS A 89 4.87 7.31 -1.79
C CYS A 89 4.28 6.97 -0.43
N VAL A 90 4.74 5.89 0.20
CA VAL A 90 4.29 5.48 1.54
C VAL A 90 5.43 5.41 2.54
N TYR A 91 5.08 5.54 3.81
CA TYR A 91 5.90 5.02 4.89
C TYR A 91 5.53 3.55 5.13
N ALA A 92 6.51 2.65 5.02
CA ALA A 92 6.34 1.21 5.22
C ALA A 92 7.17 0.74 6.43
N PRO A 93 6.59 0.67 7.63
CA PRO A 93 7.28 0.19 8.83
C PRO A 93 7.67 -1.28 8.71
N SER A 94 8.76 -1.68 9.37
CA SER A 94 9.18 -3.10 9.44
C SER A 94 8.09 -3.99 10.05
N ARG A 95 7.89 -5.17 9.44
CA ARG A 95 6.94 -6.21 9.86
C ARG A 95 5.48 -5.77 9.92
N CYS A 96 5.08 -4.80 9.11
CA CYS A 96 3.71 -4.29 9.06
C CYS A 96 3.03 -4.54 7.72
N CYS A 97 1.70 -4.54 7.76
CA CYS A 97 0.81 -4.55 6.63
C CYS A 97 -0.21 -3.44 6.78
N PHE A 98 -0.52 -2.74 5.69
CA PHE A 98 -1.64 -1.82 5.65
C PHE A 98 -2.32 -1.87 4.28
N VAL A 99 -3.57 -1.43 4.25
CA VAL A 99 -4.41 -1.43 3.06
C VAL A 99 -4.93 -0.03 2.81
N LEU A 100 -4.77 0.42 1.57
CA LEU A 100 -5.27 1.71 1.11
C LEU A 100 -6.43 1.50 0.12
N ALA A 101 -7.45 2.34 0.24
CA ALA A 101 -8.57 2.41 -0.70
C ALA A 101 -8.64 3.82 -1.30
N LEU A 102 -9.15 3.94 -2.52
CA LEU A 102 -9.47 5.24 -3.08
C LEU A 102 -10.61 5.88 -2.30
N ASP A 103 -10.49 7.18 -2.01
CA ASP A 103 -11.51 7.96 -1.32
C ASP A 103 -12.86 7.92 -2.07
N SER A 104 -12.83 7.88 -3.40
CA SER A 104 -14.03 7.74 -4.25
C SER A 104 -14.76 6.40 -4.12
N ASP A 105 -14.06 5.36 -3.67
CA ASP A 105 -14.62 4.01 -3.53
C ASP A 105 -15.16 3.79 -2.10
N LEU A 106 -14.98 4.76 -1.19
CA LEU A 106 -15.44 4.74 0.21
C LEU A 106 -16.72 5.56 0.46
N SER A 107 -17.19 6.30 -0.55
CA SER A 107 -18.40 7.14 -0.50
C SER A 107 -19.67 6.41 -0.89
#